data_AF-A0A7C3P4I2-F1
#
_entry.id   AF-A0A7C3P4I2-F1
#
_cell.length_a   1.000
_cell.length_b   1.000
_cell.length_c   1.000
_cell.angle_alpha   90.00
_cell.angle_beta   90.00
_cell.angle_gamma   90.00
#
_symmetry.space_group_name_H-M   'P 1'
#
loop_
_entity.id
_entity.type
_entity.pdbx_description
1 polymer ?
#
loop_
_entity_poly.entity_id
_entity_poly.type
_entity_poly.pdbx_seq_one_letter_code
_entity_poly.pdbx_strand_id
1 'polypeptide(L)'
;MAKPLALIINSTDSPLAGLSRLVEARDCSVHISRSMEEAERVVGAFPLEQQKFIFVDLAMCQDSRWHKFAERLRDSSSNLALICYDPDHPQALYGLLGPVV
;
A
#
# COMPACT_ATOMS: atom_id res chain seq x y z
N MET A 1 1.08 14.39 -16.39
CA MET A 1 0.47 13.97 -15.11
C MET A 1 1.51 13.16 -14.37
N ALA A 2 1.64 13.32 -13.05
CA ALA A 2 2.58 12.50 -12.30
C ALA A 2 2.06 11.06 -12.17
N LYS A 3 2.97 10.09 -12.25
CA LYS A 3 2.63 8.67 -12.17
C LYS A 3 2.02 8.37 -10.80
N PRO A 4 0.85 7.68 -10.72
CA PRO A 4 0.25 7.32 -9.45
C PRO A 4 1.18 6.41 -8.65
N LEU A 5 1.23 6.63 -7.34
CA LEU A 5 2.01 5.88 -6.38
C LEU A 5 1.11 4.87 -5.67
N ALA A 6 1.63 3.66 -5.59
CA ALA A 6 1.14 2.63 -4.70
C ALA A 6 2.22 2.27 -3.67
N LEU A 7 1.85 2.33 -2.40
CA LEU A 7 2.69 1.93 -1.29
C LEU A 7 2.25 0.55 -0.80
N ILE A 8 3.19 -0.37 -0.64
CA ILE A 8 2.98 -1.69 -0.05
C ILE A 8 3.74 -1.73 1.27
N ILE A 9 3.03 -1.92 2.37
CA ILE A 9 3.59 -2.07 3.71
C ILE A 9 3.48 -3.56 4.07
N ASN A 10 4.62 -4.21 4.27
CA ASN A 10 4.69 -5.65 4.52
C ASN A 10 5.52 -5.96 5.77
N SER A 11 5.10 -6.95 6.57
CA SER A 11 5.85 -7.42 7.75
C SER A 11 6.86 -8.51 7.45
N THR A 12 6.71 -9.19 6.32
CA THR A 12 7.50 -10.39 5.99
C THR A 12 8.52 -10.12 4.87
N ASP A 13 9.60 -10.91 4.86
CA ASP A 13 10.50 -10.99 3.70
C ASP A 13 9.87 -11.79 2.53
N SER A 14 8.71 -12.40 2.75
CA SER A 14 8.00 -13.17 1.74
C SER A 14 7.72 -12.30 0.52
N PRO A 15 8.09 -12.78 -0.69
CA PRO A 15 8.02 -11.96 -1.88
C PRO A 15 6.55 -11.78 -2.28
N LEU A 16 5.98 -10.61 -1.95
CA LEU A 16 4.76 -10.09 -2.58
C LEU A 16 5.01 -9.67 -4.04
N ALA A 17 5.92 -10.36 -4.74
CA ALA A 17 6.27 -10.11 -6.13
C ALA A 17 5.03 -10.15 -7.05
N GLY A 18 3.99 -10.89 -6.67
CA GLY A 18 2.70 -10.86 -7.35
C GLY A 18 1.99 -9.51 -7.23
N LEU A 19 1.92 -8.94 -6.03
CA LEU A 19 1.22 -7.68 -5.77
C LEU A 19 1.94 -6.49 -6.42
N SER A 20 3.27 -6.40 -6.28
CA SER A 20 4.02 -5.31 -6.90
C SER A 20 3.86 -5.33 -8.42
N ARG A 21 3.98 -6.51 -9.06
CA ARG A 21 3.79 -6.66 -10.52
C ARG A 21 2.37 -6.31 -10.98
N LEU A 22 1.35 -6.74 -10.24
CA LEU A 22 -0.05 -6.43 -10.54
C LEU A 22 -0.29 -4.92 -10.55
N VAL A 23 0.31 -4.22 -9.59
CA VAL A 23 0.17 -2.77 -9.42
C VAL A 23 0.99 -2.02 -10.46
N GLU A 24 2.21 -2.47 -10.75
CA GLU A 24 3.05 -1.92 -11.84
C GLU A 24 2.37 -2.05 -13.21
N ALA A 25 1.69 -3.18 -13.47
CA ALA A 25 0.92 -3.40 -14.69
C ALA A 25 -0.26 -2.42 -14.87
N ARG A 26 -0.63 -1.67 -13.81
CA ARG A 26 -1.64 -0.61 -13.84
C ARG A 26 -1.03 0.79 -13.92
N ASP A 27 0.21 0.87 -14.40
CA ASP A 27 0.99 2.09 -14.53
C ASP A 27 1.13 2.88 -13.20
N CYS A 28 1.20 2.16 -12.08
CA CYS A 28 1.57 2.74 -10.79
C CYS A 28 3.08 2.57 -10.54
N SER A 29 3.69 3.57 -9.92
CA SER A 29 4.99 3.41 -9.26
C SER A 29 4.76 2.66 -7.96
N VAL A 30 5.59 1.66 -7.65
CA VAL A 30 5.48 0.87 -6.43
C VAL A 30 6.60 1.21 -5.47
N HIS A 31 6.24 1.54 -4.22
CA HIS A 31 7.16 1.60 -3.10
C HIS A 31 6.82 0.51 -2.11
N ILE A 32 7.85 -0.19 -1.61
CA ILE A 32 7.70 -1.23 -0.60
C ILE A 32 8.34 -0.72 0.69
N SER A 33 7.60 -0.78 1.78
CA SER A 33 8.07 -0.44 3.12
C SER A 33 7.93 -1.65 4.04
N ARG A 34 8.94 -1.86 4.89
CA ARG A 34 9.00 -2.97 5.85
C ARG A 34 8.73 -2.54 7.29
N SER A 35 8.47 -1.26 7.48
CA SER A 35 8.17 -0.64 8.77
C SER A 35 7.23 0.54 8.58
N MET A 36 6.54 0.91 9.65
CA MET A 36 5.68 2.09 9.66
C MET A 36 6.50 3.38 9.52
N GLU A 37 7.72 3.42 10.04
CA GLU A 37 8.68 4.51 9.85
C GLU A 37 8.95 4.78 8.36
N GLU A 38 9.24 3.72 7.59
CA GLU A 38 9.49 3.83 6.16
C GLU A 38 8.24 4.27 5.41
N ALA A 39 7.09 3.70 5.75
CA ALA A 39 5.81 4.07 5.15
C ALA A 39 5.48 5.55 5.38
N GLU A 40 5.68 6.05 6.61
CA GLU A 40 5.51 7.47 6.96
C GLU A 40 6.42 8.37 6.11
N ARG A 41 7.68 7.97 5.91
CA ARG A 41 8.61 8.74 5.07
C ARG A 41 8.16 8.76 3.61
N VAL A 42 7.67 7.64 3.07
CA VAL A 42 7.16 7.59 1.69
C VAL A 42 5.94 8.50 1.56
N VAL A 43 4.95 8.38 2.45
CA VAL A 43 3.77 9.25 2.43
C VAL A 43 4.14 10.73 2.55
N GLY A 44 5.16 11.09 3.33
CA GLY A 44 5.65 12.46 3.44
C GLY A 44 6.48 12.96 2.24
N ALA A 45 7.10 12.05 1.48
CA ALA A 45 7.99 12.39 0.37
C ALA A 45 7.26 12.62 -0.96
N PHE A 46 6.04 12.10 -1.11
CA PHE A 46 5.27 12.19 -2.36
C PHE A 46 4.03 13.09 -2.21
N PRO A 47 3.67 13.87 -3.23
CA PRO A 47 2.43 14.65 -3.24
C PRO A 47 1.19 13.76 -3.04
N LEU A 48 0.20 14.25 -2.29
CA LEU A 48 -1.03 13.52 -1.97
C LEU A 48 -1.82 13.10 -3.22
N GLU A 49 -1.75 13.89 -4.29
CA GLU A 49 -2.42 13.61 -5.56
C GLU A 49 -1.89 12.36 -6.25
N GLN A 50 -0.62 12.02 -5.99
CA GLN A 50 0.02 10.81 -6.52
C GLN A 50 -0.35 9.58 -5.69
N GLN A 51 -0.62 9.72 -4.39
CA GLN A 51 -0.89 8.60 -3.50
C GLN A 51 -2.29 8.02 -3.76
N LYS A 52 -2.38 6.91 -4.49
CA LYS A 52 -3.67 6.30 -4.87
C LYS A 52 -3.99 5.05 -4.08
N PHE A 53 -3.00 4.22 -3.81
CA PHE A 53 -3.21 2.92 -3.17
C PHE A 53 -2.19 2.71 -2.05
N ILE A 54 -2.67 2.25 -0.90
CA ILE A 54 -1.83 1.73 0.17
C ILE A 54 -2.31 0.31 0.47
N PHE A 55 -1.45 -0.66 0.22
CA PHE A 55 -1.65 -2.05 0.59
C PHE A 55 -0.92 -2.31 1.88
N VAL A 56 -1.59 -2.87 2.88
CA VAL A 56 -1.05 -3.09 4.21
C VAL A 56 -1.27 -4.53 4.65
N ASP A 57 -0.19 -5.17 5.08
CA ASP A 57 -0.26 -6.43 5.81
C ASP A 57 -1.03 -6.23 7.13
N LEU A 58 -2.04 -7.07 7.40
CA LEU A 58 -2.83 -7.04 8.62
C LEU A 58 -1.99 -7.12 9.90
N ALA A 59 -0.83 -7.78 9.86
CA ALA A 59 0.10 -7.82 10.99
C ALA A 59 0.61 -6.42 11.39
N MET A 60 0.70 -5.50 10.42
CA MET A 60 1.10 -4.09 10.64
C MET A 60 -0.03 -3.21 11.19
N CYS A 61 -1.28 -3.70 11.23
CA CYS A 61 -2.45 -2.91 11.66
C CYS A 61 -2.70 -2.87 13.17
N GLN A 62 -1.80 -3.40 14.00
CA GLN A 62 -2.15 -3.77 15.37
C GLN A 62 -1.81 -2.71 16.43
N ASP A 63 -0.92 -1.77 16.14
CA ASP A 63 -0.38 -0.86 17.15
C ASP A 63 -0.93 0.58 17.08
N SER A 64 -0.67 1.36 18.12
CA SER A 64 -1.09 2.77 18.18
C SER A 64 -0.47 3.64 17.07
N ARG A 65 0.63 3.20 16.47
CA ARG A 65 1.30 3.92 15.40
C ARG A 65 0.55 3.78 14.10
N TRP A 66 0.10 2.57 13.78
CA TRP A 66 -0.82 2.31 12.68
C TRP A 66 -2.07 3.18 12.79
N HIS A 67 -2.69 3.23 13.96
CA HIS A 67 -3.91 4.02 14.15
C HIS A 67 -3.68 5.50 13.83
N LYS A 68 -2.62 6.10 14.37
CA LYS A 68 -2.23 7.50 14.07
C LYS A 68 -1.91 7.70 12.59
N PHE A 69 -1.26 6.73 11.95
CA PHE A 69 -0.97 6.77 10.52
C PHE A 69 -2.26 6.78 9.69
N ALA A 70 -3.20 5.86 9.96
CA ALA A 70 -4.48 5.77 9.27
C ALA A 70 -5.35 7.01 9.47
N GLU A 71 -5.36 7.60 10.68
CA GLU A 71 -6.07 8.87 10.93
C GLU A 71 -5.51 10.01 10.08
N ARG A 72 -4.19 10.15 9.99
CA ARG A 72 -3.58 11.18 9.14
C ARG A 72 -3.91 10.97 7.66
N LEU A 73 -3.95 9.74 7.17
CA LEU A 73 -4.33 9.44 5.79
C LEU A 73 -5.78 9.85 5.51
N ARG A 74 -6.69 9.54 6.46
CA ARG A 74 -8.11 9.92 6.37
C ARG A 74 -8.29 11.43 6.25
N ASP A 75 -7.51 12.20 7.00
CA ASP A 75 -7.63 13.67 7.00
C ASP A 75 -6.98 14.32 5.77
N SER A 76 -6.07 13.60 5.09
CA SER A 76 -5.22 14.16 4.04
C SER A 76 -5.64 13.82 2.61
N SER A 77 -6.54 12.85 2.37
CA SER A 77 -6.81 12.41 1.00
C SER A 77 -8.24 11.95 0.74
N SER A 78 -8.89 12.62 -0.23
CA SER A 78 -10.24 12.27 -0.71
C SER A 78 -10.26 11.12 -1.74
N ASN A 79 -9.10 10.73 -2.29
CA ASN A 79 -8.99 9.79 -3.42
C ASN A 79 -7.99 8.65 -3.17
N LEU A 80 -7.71 8.32 -1.91
CA LEU A 80 -6.79 7.25 -1.50
C LEU A 80 -7.59 6.00 -1.12
N ALA A 81 -7.17 4.84 -1.61
CA ALA A 81 -7.67 3.54 -1.15
C ALA A 81 -6.66 2.88 -0.20
N LEU A 82 -7.12 2.57 1.02
CA LEU A 82 -6.37 1.79 2.00
C LEU A 82 -6.90 0.35 2.01
N ILE A 83 -6.03 -0.62 1.72
CA ILE A 83 -6.39 -2.02 1.49
C ILE A 83 -5.55 -2.88 2.43
N CYS A 84 -6.17 -3.41 3.48
CA CYS A 84 -5.52 -4.37 4.35
C CYS A 84 -5.66 -5.79 3.78
N TYR A 85 -4.61 -6.59 3.84
CA TYR A 85 -4.61 -7.96 3.34
C TYR A 85 -3.84 -8.90 4.29
N ASP A 86 -4.22 -10.17 4.26
CA ASP A 86 -3.47 -11.24 4.89
C ASP A 86 -2.45 -11.79 3.89
N PRO A 87 -1.13 -11.72 4.16
CA PRO A 87 -0.10 -12.26 3.27
C PRO A 87 -0.19 -13.78 3.09
N ASP A 88 -0.78 -14.51 4.03
CA ASP A 88 -0.97 -15.97 3.94
C ASP A 88 -2.15 -16.35 3.04
N HIS A 89 -3.07 -15.39 2.78
CA HIS A 89 -4.26 -15.59 1.95
C HIS A 89 -4.41 -14.50 0.86
N PRO A 90 -3.41 -14.32 -0.04
CA PRO A 90 -3.39 -13.21 -0.99
C PRO A 90 -4.35 -13.40 -2.18
N GLN A 91 -4.99 -14.56 -2.31
CA GLN A 91 -5.81 -14.90 -3.48
C GLN A 91 -7.02 -13.97 -3.61
N ALA A 92 -7.62 -13.57 -2.48
CA ALA A 92 -8.72 -12.60 -2.47
C ALA A 92 -8.26 -11.23 -2.99
N LEU A 93 -7.06 -10.79 -2.58
CA LEU A 93 -6.46 -9.54 -3.05
C LEU A 93 -6.17 -9.60 -4.55
N TYR A 94 -5.62 -10.70 -5.05
CA TYR A 94 -5.38 -10.88 -6.47
C TYR A 94 -6.67 -10.94 -7.29
N GLY A 95 -7.72 -11.58 -6.74
CA GLY A 95 -9.06 -11.57 -7.33
C GLY A 95 -9.64 -10.16 -7.46
N LEU A 96 -9.47 -9.31 -6.45
CA LEU A 96 -9.89 -7.90 -6.49
C LEU A 96 -9.11 -7.09 -7.53
N LEU A 97 -7.82 -7.36 -7.69
CA LEU A 97 -6.99 -6.67 -8.67
C LEU A 97 -7.22 -7.19 -10.10
N GLY A 98 -7.77 -8.38 -10.27
CA GLY A 98 -8.01 -9.01 -11.58
C GLY A 98 -6.72 -9.53 -12.24
N PRO A 99 -6.83 -10.26 -13.36
CA PRO A 99 -5.68 -10.82 -14.06
C PRO A 99 -4.76 -9.72 -14.62
N VAL A 100 -3.45 -10.01 -14.64
CA VAL A 100 -2.50 -9.31 -15.52
C VAL A 100 -2.76 -9.84 -16.92
N VAL A 101 -3.23 -8.99 -17.84
CA VAL A 101 -3.42 -9.33 -19.25
C VAL A 101 -2.16 -8.99 -20.02
#